data_AF-A0A7J4PP95-F1
#
_entry.id   AF-A0A7J4PP95-F1
#
_cell.length_a   1.000
_cell.length_b   1.000
_cell.length_c   1.000
_cell.angle_alpha   90.00
_cell.angle_beta   90.00
_cell.angle_gamma   90.00
#
_symmetry.space_group_name_H-M   'P 1'
#
loop_
_entity.id
_entity.type
_entity.pdbx_description
1 polymer ?
#
loop_
_entity_poly.entity_id
_entity_poly.type
_entity_poly.pdbx_seq_one_letter_code
_entity_poly.pdbx_strand_id
1 'polypeptide(L)'
;MIKNMTIPESLMGSSATPIKTVCVISGFALGPAGSFFKSARPLRIEIEGLRLLSPAQIKDLLHNRKSLEEIKMLIEEESNPSFIYRGKMRLDTESYRLVDVDFRSWDSDTVLKADLAEIRGGRESIWSSETAGDVVGRIETKEGVGDARGILMINQGTLSGRYTVHLDASFED
;
A
#
# COMPACT_ATOMS: atom_id res chain seq x y z
N MET A 1 -22.06 -41.79 -33.58
CA MET A 1 -20.94 -41.81 -32.60
C MET A 1 -20.35 -40.41 -32.55
N ILE A 2 -20.56 -39.69 -31.46
CA ILE A 2 -20.09 -38.30 -31.28
C ILE A 2 -18.84 -38.38 -30.41
N LYS A 3 -17.71 -37.88 -30.90
CA LYS A 3 -16.45 -37.78 -30.14
C LYS A 3 -16.62 -36.66 -29.12
N ASN A 4 -16.64 -37.01 -27.83
CA ASN A 4 -16.59 -36.03 -26.75
C ASN A 4 -15.22 -35.34 -26.80
N MET A 5 -15.23 -34.06 -27.18
CA MET A 5 -14.05 -33.23 -27.20
C MET A 5 -13.89 -32.62 -25.81
N THR A 6 -13.02 -33.22 -25.00
CA THR A 6 -12.66 -32.69 -23.68
C THR A 6 -11.92 -31.37 -23.90
N ILE A 7 -12.53 -30.27 -23.50
CA ILE A 7 -11.88 -28.96 -23.44
C ILE A 7 -10.84 -29.05 -22.32
N PRO A 8 -9.53 -28.84 -22.60
CA PRO A 8 -8.55 -28.80 -21.53
C PRO A 8 -8.85 -27.58 -20.66
N GLU A 9 -9.02 -27.81 -19.36
CA GLU A 9 -9.04 -26.75 -18.36
C GLU A 9 -7.70 -26.02 -18.45
N SER A 10 -7.69 -24.89 -19.15
CA SER A 10 -6.59 -23.95 -19.04
C SER A 10 -6.54 -23.56 -17.58
N LEU A 11 -5.47 -23.93 -16.89
CA LEU A 11 -5.07 -23.29 -15.64
C LEU A 11 -5.10 -21.79 -15.96
N MET A 12 -6.14 -21.09 -15.53
CA MET A 12 -6.09 -19.63 -15.49
C MET A 12 -4.93 -19.36 -14.56
N GLY A 13 -3.79 -18.98 -15.15
CA GLY A 13 -2.63 -18.56 -14.41
C GLY A 13 -3.13 -17.55 -13.39
N SER A 14 -2.80 -17.80 -12.11
CA SER A 14 -3.13 -16.92 -10.99
C SER A 14 -2.92 -15.50 -11.47
N SER A 15 -4.01 -14.78 -11.73
CA SER A 15 -3.96 -13.40 -12.15
C SER A 15 -3.38 -12.67 -10.96
N ALA A 16 -2.06 -12.48 -10.97
CA ALA A 16 -1.44 -11.49 -10.11
C ALA A 16 -2.17 -10.21 -10.46
N THR A 17 -3.07 -9.80 -9.57
CA THR A 17 -3.68 -8.47 -9.57
C THR A 17 -2.56 -7.49 -9.91
N PRO A 18 -2.78 -6.51 -10.81
CA PRO A 18 -1.76 -5.54 -11.21
C PRO A 18 -1.48 -4.59 -10.04
N ILE A 19 -0.79 -5.14 -9.05
CA ILE A 19 -0.33 -4.51 -7.83
C ILE A 19 1.12 -4.16 -8.11
N LYS A 20 1.44 -2.88 -7.98
CA LYS A 20 2.83 -2.44 -7.90
C LYS A 20 3.06 -1.93 -6.50
N THR A 21 4.16 -2.34 -5.86
CA THR A 21 4.66 -1.63 -4.69
C THR A 21 5.08 -0.25 -5.15
N VAL A 22 4.34 0.76 -4.70
CA VAL A 22 4.56 2.17 -5.08
C VAL A 22 5.58 2.80 -4.15
N CYS A 23 5.60 2.38 -2.89
CA CYS A 23 6.49 3.00 -1.91
C CYS A 23 6.85 2.02 -0.78
N VAL A 24 8.13 1.98 -0.43
CA VAL A 24 8.63 1.33 0.80
C VAL A 24 9.47 2.34 1.55
N ILE A 25 9.03 2.74 2.73
CA ILE A 25 9.72 3.73 3.55
C ILE A 25 10.06 3.12 4.90
N SER A 26 11.29 3.32 5.35
CA SER A 26 11.75 2.91 6.67
C SER A 26 12.06 4.13 7.51
N GLY A 27 12.19 3.94 8.82
CA GLY A 27 12.57 4.99 9.74
C GLY A 27 12.32 4.60 11.19
N PHE A 28 11.97 5.58 12.01
CA PHE A 28 11.70 5.37 13.42
C PHE A 28 10.57 6.25 13.97
N ALA A 29 9.88 5.74 14.97
CA ALA A 29 8.89 6.46 15.75
C ALA A 29 9.43 6.74 17.17
N LEU A 30 9.41 8.01 17.57
CA LEU A 30 9.82 8.48 18.89
C LEU A 30 8.59 8.68 19.78
N GLY A 31 8.47 7.93 20.87
CA GLY A 31 7.35 8.07 21.80
C GLY A 31 7.08 6.83 22.66
N PRO A 32 5.92 6.77 23.32
CA PRO A 32 4.84 7.75 23.26
C PRO A 32 5.13 9.04 24.05
N ALA A 33 4.54 10.18 23.64
CA ALA A 33 4.64 11.45 24.36
C ALA A 33 4.18 11.28 25.82
N GLY A 34 4.97 11.79 26.78
CA GLY A 34 4.73 11.59 28.22
C GLY A 34 5.36 10.33 28.81
N SER A 35 5.94 9.44 27.99
CA SER A 35 6.79 8.34 28.49
C SER A 35 8.15 8.85 28.98
N PHE A 36 8.59 8.35 30.14
CA PHE A 36 9.93 8.59 30.68
C PHE A 36 11.04 7.98 29.81
N PHE A 37 10.72 6.93 29.05
CA PHE A 37 11.63 6.28 28.12
C PHE A 37 11.17 6.57 26.70
N LYS A 38 11.75 7.60 26.07
CA LYS A 38 11.60 7.86 24.64
C LYS A 38 12.55 6.95 23.87
N SER A 39 12.21 5.68 23.73
CA SER A 39 12.98 4.78 22.86
C SER A 39 12.56 4.98 21.41
N ALA A 40 13.53 5.14 20.50
CA ALA A 40 13.27 5.09 19.07
C ALA A 40 12.83 3.67 18.69
N ARG A 41 11.64 3.54 18.10
CA ARG A 41 11.09 2.26 17.63
C ARG A 41 11.24 2.18 16.11
N PRO A 42 11.79 1.10 15.55
CA PRO A 42 11.89 0.97 14.10
C PRO A 42 10.50 0.95 13.47
N LEU A 43 10.34 1.67 12.37
CA LEU A 43 9.11 1.83 11.62
C LEU A 43 9.36 1.44 10.17
N ARG A 44 8.45 0.67 9.58
CA ARG A 44 8.45 0.37 8.15
C ARG A 44 7.05 0.51 7.58
N ILE A 45 6.93 1.18 6.45
CA ILE A 45 5.68 1.44 5.74
C ILE A 45 5.85 0.88 4.33
N GLU A 46 4.85 0.13 3.87
CA GLU A 46 4.82 -0.40 2.50
C GLU A 46 3.45 -0.10 1.90
N ILE A 47 3.45 0.58 0.76
CA ILE A 47 2.27 1.02 0.04
C ILE A 47 2.26 0.36 -1.33
N GLU A 48 1.11 -0.24 -1.62
CA GLU A 48 0.78 -0.80 -2.91
C GLU A 48 -0.24 0.08 -3.62
N GLY A 49 0.01 0.35 -4.89
CA GLY A 49 -0.92 1.01 -5.78
C GLY A 49 -1.60 -0.02 -6.67
N LEU A 50 -2.93 -0.01 -6.63
CA LEU A 50 -3.80 -0.74 -7.54
C LEU A 50 -4.30 0.22 -8.59
N ARG A 51 -3.84 0.04 -9.83
CA ARG A 51 -4.30 0.89 -10.92
C ARG A 51 -5.75 0.56 -11.27
N LEU A 52 -6.57 1.61 -11.37
CA LEU A 52 -7.94 1.52 -11.85
C LEU A 52 -7.99 1.75 -13.35
N LEU A 53 -8.67 0.84 -14.04
CA LEU A 53 -9.06 1.01 -15.44
C LEU A 53 -10.58 1.10 -15.49
N SER A 54 -11.08 2.16 -16.12
CA SER A 54 -12.50 2.28 -16.40
C SER A 54 -12.94 1.25 -17.45
N PRO A 55 -14.22 0.85 -17.46
CA PRO A 55 -14.74 -0.05 -18.49
C PRO A 55 -14.53 0.46 -19.93
N ALA A 56 -14.48 1.79 -20.13
CA ALA A 56 -14.18 2.38 -21.44
C ALA A 56 -12.71 2.15 -21.84
N GLN A 57 -11.76 2.44 -20.93
CA GLN A 57 -10.34 2.18 -21.17
C GLN A 57 -10.08 0.69 -21.45
N ILE A 58 -10.73 -0.22 -20.70
CA ILE A 58 -10.61 -1.67 -20.94
C ILE A 58 -11.10 -2.01 -22.36
N LYS A 59 -12.24 -1.47 -22.79
CA LYS A 59 -12.75 -1.67 -24.15
C LYS A 59 -11.78 -1.14 -25.20
N ASP A 60 -11.21 0.05 -25.01
CA ASP A 60 -10.28 0.65 -25.98
C ASP A 60 -8.96 -0.13 -26.10
N LEU A 61 -8.48 -0.66 -24.98
CA LEU A 61 -7.30 -1.55 -24.93
C LEU A 61 -7.56 -2.86 -25.67
N LEU A 62 -8.76 -3.45 -25.51
CA LEU A 62 -9.13 -4.75 -26.09
C LEU A 62 -9.68 -4.67 -27.53
N HIS A 63 -10.25 -3.53 -27.93
CA HIS A 63 -10.90 -3.37 -29.24
C HIS A 63 -9.89 -3.32 -30.38
N ASN A 64 -8.70 -2.80 -30.11
CA ASN A 64 -7.61 -2.81 -31.07
C ASN A 64 -6.92 -4.17 -31.01
N ARG A 65 -6.56 -4.78 -32.15
CA ARG A 65 -5.77 -6.02 -32.22
C ARG A 65 -4.33 -5.80 -31.76
N LYS A 66 -4.18 -5.26 -30.56
CA LYS A 66 -2.91 -4.96 -29.92
C LYS A 66 -2.35 -6.23 -29.31
N SER A 67 -1.04 -6.38 -29.34
CA SER A 67 -0.37 -7.42 -28.57
C SER A 67 -0.47 -7.14 -27.07
N LEU A 68 -0.19 -8.15 -26.25
CA LEU A 68 -0.17 -7.99 -24.80
C LEU A 68 0.91 -6.98 -24.37
N GLU A 69 2.04 -6.95 -25.08
CA GLU A 69 3.14 -6.03 -24.87
C GLU A 69 2.73 -4.59 -25.15
N GLU A 70 1.99 -4.34 -26.24
CA GLU A 70 1.45 -3.02 -26.57
C GLU A 70 0.40 -2.57 -25.53
N ILE A 71 -0.45 -3.47 -25.05
CA ILE A 71 -1.42 -3.16 -24.00
C ILE A 71 -0.70 -2.78 -22.70
N LYS A 72 0.35 -3.51 -22.31
CA LYS A 72 1.16 -3.17 -21.14
C LYS A 72 1.81 -1.80 -21.26
N MET A 73 2.43 -1.52 -22.41
CA MET A 73 3.06 -0.23 -22.70
C MET A 73 2.07 0.93 -22.60
N LEU A 74 0.87 0.79 -23.18
CA LEU A 74 -0.16 1.83 -23.11
C LEU A 74 -0.72 2.05 -21.71
N ILE A 75 -0.76 0.99 -20.90
CA ILE A 75 -1.07 1.14 -19.49
C ILE A 75 0.08 1.92 -18.84
N GLU A 76 1.33 1.48 -18.97
CA GLU A 76 2.48 2.12 -18.32
C GLU A 76 2.68 3.60 -18.71
N GLU A 77 2.42 3.98 -19.97
CA GLU A 77 2.64 5.32 -20.53
C GLU A 77 1.49 6.32 -20.33
N GLU A 78 0.36 5.93 -19.74
CA GLU A 78 -0.75 6.87 -19.49
C GLU A 78 -0.30 7.99 -18.55
N SER A 79 -0.55 9.23 -18.96
CA SER A 79 -0.02 10.41 -18.25
C SER A 79 -0.70 10.69 -16.90
N ASN A 80 -1.93 10.21 -16.68
CA ASN A 80 -2.72 10.44 -15.46
C ASN A 80 -3.48 9.19 -15.02
N PRO A 81 -2.78 8.15 -14.53
CA PRO A 81 -3.42 6.94 -14.04
C PRO A 81 -4.18 7.18 -12.73
N SER A 82 -5.33 6.52 -12.60
CA SER A 82 -6.07 6.47 -11.34
C SER A 82 -5.60 5.29 -10.48
N PHE A 83 -5.35 5.52 -9.19
CA PHE A 83 -4.92 4.48 -8.26
C PHE A 83 -5.81 4.39 -7.03
N ILE A 84 -5.98 3.18 -6.52
CA ILE A 84 -6.38 2.92 -5.13
C ILE A 84 -5.13 2.47 -4.38
N TYR A 85 -4.88 3.07 -3.23
CA TYR A 85 -3.76 2.71 -2.39
C TYR A 85 -4.20 1.81 -1.23
N ARG A 86 -3.35 0.87 -0.90
CA ARG A 86 -3.43 0.06 0.31
C ARG A 86 -2.03 -0.13 0.85
N GLY A 87 -1.90 -0.46 2.13
CA GLY A 87 -0.57 -0.68 2.66
C GLY A 87 -0.56 -1.40 3.99
N LYS A 88 0.65 -1.58 4.49
CA LYS A 88 0.93 -2.13 5.81
C LYS A 88 1.99 -1.28 6.49
N MET A 89 1.86 -1.15 7.79
CA MET A 89 2.83 -0.48 8.65
C MET A 89 3.28 -1.46 9.71
N ARG A 90 4.59 -1.52 9.95
CA ARG A 90 5.17 -2.27 11.05
C ARG A 90 5.87 -1.30 11.98
N LEU A 91 5.48 -1.31 13.24
CA LEU A 91 6.13 -0.57 14.32
C LEU A 91 6.70 -1.59 15.30
N ASP A 92 8.03 -1.67 15.38
CA ASP A 92 8.72 -2.67 16.20
C ASP A 92 8.33 -4.11 15.78
N THR A 93 7.62 -4.82 16.66
CA THR A 93 7.11 -6.18 16.40
C THR A 93 5.64 -6.20 15.95
N GLU A 94 4.93 -5.08 16.10
CA GLU A 94 3.50 -4.98 15.79
C GLU A 94 3.27 -4.58 14.33
N SER A 95 2.25 -5.17 13.71
CA SER A 95 1.88 -4.93 12.32
C SER A 95 0.44 -4.43 12.21
N TYR A 96 0.26 -3.40 11.41
CA TYR A 96 -1.00 -2.73 11.16
C TYR A 96 -1.29 -2.72 9.67
N ARG A 97 -2.56 -2.81 9.30
CA ARG A 97 -3.01 -2.54 7.94
C ARG A 97 -3.29 -1.05 7.81
N LEU A 98 -2.89 -0.46 6.69
CA LEU A 98 -3.24 0.90 6.33
C LEU A 98 -4.54 0.87 5.53
N VAL A 99 -5.56 1.55 6.04
CA VAL A 99 -6.87 1.72 5.41
C VAL A 99 -7.11 3.19 5.10
N ASP A 100 -7.99 3.47 4.14
CA ASP A 100 -8.29 4.82 3.64
C ASP A 100 -7.01 5.63 3.32
N VAL A 101 -6.13 5.01 2.54
CA VAL A 101 -4.80 5.54 2.22
C VAL A 101 -4.90 6.68 1.21
N ASP A 102 -4.61 7.90 1.67
CA ASP A 102 -4.35 9.06 0.83
C ASP A 102 -2.84 9.22 0.67
N PHE A 103 -2.32 8.73 -0.46
CA PHE A 103 -0.92 8.81 -0.82
C PHE A 103 -0.76 9.70 -2.04
N ARG A 104 0.06 10.76 -1.90
CA ARG A 104 0.37 11.71 -2.96
C ARG A 104 1.86 11.91 -2.99
N SER A 105 2.44 11.72 -4.17
CA SER A 105 3.84 12.01 -4.45
C SER A 105 3.89 13.02 -5.59
N TRP A 106 4.51 14.17 -5.34
CA TRP A 106 4.76 15.22 -6.34
C TRP A 106 6.21 15.65 -6.22
N ASP A 107 7.04 15.44 -7.26
CA ASP A 107 8.43 15.88 -7.49
C ASP A 107 9.44 15.90 -6.31
N SER A 108 9.08 16.49 -5.16
CA SER A 108 9.87 16.59 -3.93
C SER A 108 9.07 16.47 -2.61
N ASP A 109 7.74 16.39 -2.68
CA ASP A 109 6.83 16.30 -1.53
C ASP A 109 6.03 14.98 -1.61
N THR A 110 6.29 14.07 -0.68
CA THR A 110 5.45 12.90 -0.42
C THR A 110 4.55 13.13 0.79
N VAL A 111 3.24 12.99 0.61
CA VAL A 111 2.25 13.05 1.69
C VAL A 111 1.57 11.70 1.82
N LEU A 112 1.60 11.15 3.03
CA LEU A 112 0.87 9.94 3.39
C LEU A 112 -0.08 10.25 4.54
N LYS A 113 -1.35 9.91 4.36
CA LYS A 113 -2.34 9.85 5.44
C LYS A 113 -3.06 8.52 5.33
N ALA A 114 -3.17 7.82 6.46
CA ALA A 114 -3.88 6.55 6.51
C ALA A 114 -4.36 6.25 7.92
N ASP A 115 -5.46 5.53 7.99
CA ASP A 115 -5.94 4.95 9.24
C ASP A 115 -5.28 3.58 9.46
N LEU A 116 -5.12 3.22 10.73
CA LEU A 116 -4.45 2.00 11.17
C LEU A 116 -5.50 1.01 11.64
N ALA A 117 -5.58 -0.14 11.00
CA ALA A 117 -6.43 -1.25 11.42
C ALA A 117 -5.59 -2.41 11.97
N GLU A 118 -6.10 -3.10 12.98
CA GLU A 118 -5.53 -4.37 13.44
C GLU A 118 -5.61 -5.43 12.34
N ILE A 119 -4.59 -6.27 12.26
CA ILE A 119 -4.59 -7.43 11.36
C ILE A 119 -5.26 -8.59 12.10
N ARG A 120 -6.54 -8.84 11.82
CA ARG A 120 -7.29 -9.99 12.36
C ARG A 120 -7.22 -11.16 11.38
N GLY A 121 -6.37 -12.13 11.66
CA GLY A 121 -6.18 -13.33 10.84
C GLY A 121 -4.71 -13.76 10.79
N GLY A 122 -4.46 -15.07 10.80
CA GLY A 122 -3.13 -15.66 10.83
C GLY A 122 -2.21 -15.19 9.69
N ARG A 123 -0.92 -15.46 9.89
CA ARG A 123 0.32 -14.96 9.23
C ARG A 123 0.38 -14.84 7.69
N GLU A 124 -0.68 -15.16 6.95
CA GLU A 124 -0.64 -15.34 5.49
C GLU A 124 -1.58 -14.42 4.68
N SER A 125 -2.37 -13.55 5.31
CA SER A 125 -3.42 -12.81 4.58
C SER A 125 -3.40 -11.28 4.76
N ILE A 126 -2.22 -10.67 4.92
CA ILE A 126 -2.07 -9.20 5.06
C ILE A 126 -2.72 -8.45 3.88
N TRP A 127 -2.80 -9.08 2.71
CA TRP A 127 -3.39 -8.53 1.48
C TRP A 127 -4.80 -9.02 1.16
N SER A 128 -5.34 -9.97 1.94
CA SER A 128 -6.69 -10.48 1.75
C SER A 128 -7.69 -9.46 2.29
N SER A 129 -8.61 -9.06 1.42
CA SER A 129 -9.65 -8.05 1.66
C SER A 129 -10.60 -8.38 2.82
N GLU A 130 -10.60 -9.62 3.33
CA GLU A 130 -11.74 -10.14 4.11
C GLU A 130 -11.78 -9.74 5.59
N THR A 131 -10.70 -9.27 6.21
CA THR A 131 -10.74 -8.93 7.65
C THR A 131 -9.78 -7.81 8.02
N ALA A 132 -10.10 -6.56 7.65
CA ALA A 132 -9.53 -5.44 8.39
C ALA A 132 -10.19 -5.44 9.79
N GLY A 133 -9.38 -5.45 10.84
CA GLY A 133 -9.87 -5.30 12.20
C GLY A 133 -10.35 -3.87 12.48
N ASP A 134 -10.63 -3.59 13.74
CA ASP A 134 -11.08 -2.25 14.14
C ASP A 134 -9.99 -1.21 13.87
N VAL A 135 -10.40 0.02 13.54
CA VAL A 135 -9.48 1.15 13.37
C VAL A 135 -8.95 1.55 14.73
N VAL A 136 -7.64 1.37 14.92
CA VAL A 136 -6.93 1.58 16.18
C VAL A 136 -6.04 2.82 16.18
N GLY A 137 -5.91 3.54 15.06
CA GLY A 137 -5.06 4.71 15.01
C GLY A 137 -5.04 5.40 13.66
N ARG A 138 -4.13 6.38 13.54
CA ARG A 138 -3.87 7.12 12.31
C ARG A 138 -2.40 7.50 12.18
N ILE A 139 -1.89 7.49 10.96
CA ILE A 139 -0.57 8.00 10.59
C ILE A 139 -0.71 9.15 9.59
N GLU A 140 0.07 10.21 9.82
CA GLU A 140 0.22 11.30 8.88
C GLU A 140 1.69 11.65 8.75
N THR A 141 2.24 11.58 7.54
CA THR A 141 3.60 12.00 7.25
C THR A 141 3.61 12.97 6.08
N LYS A 142 4.53 13.94 6.17
CA LYS A 142 4.83 14.85 5.07
C LYS A 142 6.35 14.90 4.91
N GLU A 143 6.79 14.59 3.70
CA GLU A 143 8.15 14.84 3.25
C GLU A 143 8.29 16.31 2.85
N GLY A 144 9.43 16.88 3.22
CA GLY A 144 9.93 18.13 2.67
C GLY A 144 11.41 17.94 2.35
N VAL A 145 12.14 19.03 2.10
CA VAL A 145 13.57 18.96 1.74
C VAL A 145 14.40 18.33 2.89
N GLY A 146 14.72 17.04 2.80
CA GLY A 146 15.62 16.32 3.70
C GLY A 146 15.04 15.04 4.31
N ASP A 147 14.16 15.17 5.31
CA ASP A 147 13.59 14.03 6.03
C ASP A 147 12.05 14.09 6.03
N ALA A 148 11.40 12.95 5.81
CA ALA A 148 9.95 12.85 6.00
C ALA A 148 9.61 12.79 7.50
N ARG A 149 8.80 13.74 7.96
CA ARG A 149 8.38 13.84 9.37
C ARG A 149 6.87 13.72 9.49
N GLY A 150 6.43 13.15 10.60
CA GLY A 150 5.02 12.89 10.79
C GLY A 150 4.60 12.66 12.23
N ILE A 151 3.32 12.35 12.37
CA ILE A 151 2.68 12.01 13.63
C ILE A 151 2.01 10.65 13.45
N LEU A 152 2.26 9.75 14.39
CA LEU A 152 1.58 8.48 14.50
C LEU A 152 0.80 8.47 15.81
N MET A 153 -0.50 8.23 15.73
CA MET A 153 -1.37 8.13 16.88
C MET A 153 -1.98 6.74 16.93
N ILE A 154 -1.71 6.01 18.01
CA ILE A 154 -2.26 4.68 18.26
C ILE A 154 -3.16 4.81 19.49
N ASN A 155 -4.44 4.54 19.34
CA ASN A 155 -5.46 4.72 20.37
C ASN A 155 -5.65 3.46 21.23
N GLN A 156 -5.26 2.29 20.73
CA GLN A 156 -5.50 0.99 21.37
C GLN A 156 -4.30 0.05 21.22
N GLY A 157 -4.18 -0.93 22.13
CA GLY A 157 -3.10 -1.92 22.11
C GLY A 157 -1.85 -1.54 22.92
N THR A 158 -0.83 -2.39 22.86
CA THR A 158 0.42 -2.29 23.65
C THR A 158 1.26 -1.06 23.31
N LEU A 159 1.15 -0.60 22.06
CA LEU A 159 1.85 0.58 21.55
C LEU A 159 0.96 1.83 21.56
N SER A 160 -0.10 1.88 22.36
CA SER A 160 -0.96 3.06 22.45
C SER A 160 -0.18 4.31 22.85
N GLY A 161 -0.43 5.42 22.14
CA GLY A 161 0.11 6.73 22.43
C GLY A 161 0.41 7.53 21.17
N ARG A 162 0.98 8.72 21.38
CA ARG A 162 1.35 9.65 20.31
C ARG A 162 2.85 9.61 20.07
N TYR A 163 3.24 9.34 18.83
CA TYR A 163 4.63 9.24 18.39
C TYR A 163 4.95 10.32 17.37
N THR A 164 6.19 10.81 17.42
CA THR A 164 6.78 11.59 16.33
C THR A 164 7.46 10.61 15.38
N VAL A 165 7.09 10.66 14.11
CA VAL A 165 7.63 9.78 13.07
C VAL A 165 8.74 10.51 12.32
N HIS A 166 9.85 9.81 12.12
CA HIS A 166 10.93 10.18 11.23
C HIS A 166 11.08 9.04 10.23
N LEU A 167 10.94 9.37 8.95
CA LEU A 167 11.10 8.46 7.84
C LEU A 167 12.37 8.86 7.08
N ASP A 168 13.13 7.84 6.70
CA ASP A 168 14.30 8.01 5.86
C ASP A 168 13.84 8.50 4.48
N ALA A 169 14.59 9.43 3.89
CA ALA A 169 14.34 9.86 2.52
C ALA A 169 14.36 8.64 1.60
N SER A 170 13.33 8.47 0.78
CA SER A 170 13.32 7.43 -0.24
C SER A 170 14.35 7.79 -1.30
N PHE A 171 15.56 7.26 -1.18
CA PHE A 171 16.51 7.20 -2.29
C PHE A 171 15.93 6.22 -3.32
N GLU A 172 15.34 6.75 -4.39
CA GLU A 172 15.26 6.02 -5.64
C GLU A 172 16.61 6.18 -6.35
N ASP A 173 17.35 5.07 -6.51
CA ASP A 173 18.45 4.93 -7.47
C ASP A 173 17.91 4.58 -8.86
#